data_AF-X1EB51-F1
#
_entry.id   AF-X1EB51-F1
#
_cell.length_a   1.000
_cell.length_b   1.000
_cell.length_c   1.000
_cell.angle_alpha   90.00
_cell.angle_beta   90.00
_cell.angle_gamma   90.00
#
_symmetry.space_group_name_H-M   'P 1'
#
loop_
_entity.id
_entity.type
_entity.pdbx_description
1 polymer ?
#
loop_
_entity_poly.entity_id
_entity_poly.type
_entity_poly.pdbx_seq_one_letter_code
_entity_poly.pdbx_strand_id
1 'polypeptide(L)'
;MQKKTIKDLNKNQLEGKRVLVRVDFNVPLNEELEITDDTRIKAALSTIKYLISRQAKVVLMSHLGRPKGKVVEKLRLDPVAKRLSE
;
A
#
# COMPACT_ATOMS: atom_id res chain seq x y z
N MET A 1 -8.01 -23.17 -1.52
CA MET A 1 -8.97 -22.43 -0.67
C MET A 1 -9.87 -21.59 -1.55
N GLN A 2 -11.19 -21.55 -1.29
CA GLN A 2 -12.14 -20.71 -2.01
C GLN A 2 -12.27 -19.36 -1.29
N LYS A 3 -11.54 -18.35 -1.75
CA LYS A 3 -11.62 -16.96 -1.24
C LYS A 3 -11.99 -16.04 -2.41
N LYS A 4 -12.92 -15.11 -2.15
CA LYS A 4 -13.18 -14.02 -3.08
C LYS A 4 -11.96 -13.10 -3.15
N THR A 5 -11.75 -12.53 -4.32
CA THR A 5 -10.66 -11.64 -4.67
C THR A 5 -11.21 -10.35 -5.27
N ILE A 6 -10.34 -9.37 -5.51
CA ILE A 6 -10.72 -8.15 -6.22
C ILE A 6 -11.24 -8.42 -7.64
N LYS A 7 -10.89 -9.57 -8.25
CA LYS A 7 -11.33 -9.94 -9.59
C LYS A 7 -12.78 -10.41 -9.64
N ASP A 8 -13.35 -10.79 -8.50
CA ASP A 8 -14.76 -11.19 -8.38
C ASP A 8 -15.72 -10.00 -8.23
N LEU A 9 -15.17 -8.77 -8.18
CA LEU A 9 -15.92 -7.52 -8.09
C LEU A 9 -15.98 -6.84 -9.46
N ASN A 10 -17.17 -6.46 -9.89
CA ASN A 10 -17.36 -5.72 -11.14
C ASN A 10 -17.17 -4.20 -10.94
N LYS A 11 -17.17 -3.45 -12.06
CA LYS A 11 -16.97 -1.99 -12.05
C LYS A 11 -17.98 -1.27 -11.13
N ASN A 12 -19.27 -1.60 -11.23
CA ASN A 12 -20.34 -0.95 -10.46
C ASN A 12 -20.21 -1.19 -8.95
N GLN A 13 -19.58 -2.29 -8.55
CA GLN A 13 -19.32 -2.60 -7.14
C GLN A 13 -18.12 -1.82 -6.57
N LEU A 14 -17.23 -1.29 -7.41
CA LEU A 14 -15.98 -0.63 -7.00
C LEU A 14 -15.99 0.89 -7.24
N GLU A 15 -16.72 1.35 -8.25
CA GLU A 15 -16.79 2.76 -8.63
C GLU A 15 -17.29 3.65 -7.48
N GLY A 16 -16.51 4.67 -7.15
CA GLY A 16 -16.77 5.61 -6.06
C GLY A 16 -16.63 5.03 -4.65
N LYS A 17 -16.41 3.71 -4.49
CA LYS A 17 -16.27 3.06 -3.19
C LYS A 17 -14.91 3.34 -2.58
N ARG A 18 -14.88 3.49 -1.26
CA ARG A 18 -13.64 3.51 -0.48
C ARG A 18 -13.19 2.07 -0.24
N VAL A 19 -11.98 1.74 -0.67
CA VAL A 19 -11.41 0.39 -0.55
C VAL A 19 -10.18 0.45 0.33
N LEU A 20 -10.26 -0.12 1.53
CA LEU A 20 -9.12 -0.29 2.42
C LEU A 20 -8.30 -1.51 1.98
N VAL A 21 -7.02 -1.31 1.65
CA VAL A 21 -6.12 -2.36 1.20
C VAL A 21 -4.96 -2.48 2.18
N ARG A 22 -4.83 -3.66 2.81
CA ARG A 22 -3.63 -4.02 3.54
C ARG A 22 -2.55 -4.43 2.55
N VAL A 23 -1.47 -3.65 2.50
CA VAL A 23 -0.31 -3.91 1.63
C VAL A 23 0.92 -4.13 2.48
N ASP A 24 1.92 -4.81 1.94
CA ASP A 24 3.23 -4.93 2.58
C ASP A 24 4.19 -3.88 2.01
N PHE A 25 4.41 -2.80 2.75
CA PHE A 25 5.40 -1.76 2.45
C PHE A 25 6.49 -1.71 3.52
N ASN A 26 6.76 -2.84 4.17
CA ASN A 26 7.88 -2.94 5.11
C ASN A 26 9.20 -3.06 4.34
N VAL A 27 9.66 -1.92 3.83
CA VAL A 27 10.88 -1.77 3.03
C VAL A 27 12.08 -1.36 3.91
N PRO A 28 13.32 -1.72 3.52
CA PRO A 28 14.50 -1.24 4.22
C PRO A 28 14.71 0.26 3.98
N LEU A 29 15.14 0.97 5.03
CA LEU A 29 15.56 2.36 4.99
C LEU A 29 17.06 2.46 5.37
N ASN A 30 17.81 3.35 4.72
CA ASN A 30 19.19 3.71 5.14
C ASN A 30 19.17 4.68 6.35
N GLU A 31 20.35 5.16 6.75
CA GLU A 31 20.51 6.09 7.88
C GLU A 31 19.82 7.43 7.63
N GLU A 32 19.74 7.85 6.36
CA GLU A 32 19.07 9.04 5.87
C GLU A 32 17.55 8.88 5.67
N LEU A 33 16.99 7.72 6.04
CA LEU A 33 15.57 7.35 5.91
C LEU A 33 15.07 7.22 4.45
N GLU A 34 15.98 6.95 3.53
CA GLU A 34 15.70 6.69 2.13
C GLU A 34 15.49 5.19 1.89
N ILE A 35 14.60 4.85 0.95
CA ILE A 35 14.30 3.46 0.59
C ILE A 35 15.44 2.90 -0.24
N THR A 36 16.05 1.80 0.23
CA THR A 36 17.15 1.13 -0.49
C THR A 36 16.68 -0.02 -1.37
N ASP A 37 15.48 -0.56 -1.14
CA ASP A 37 14.82 -1.56 -1.99
C ASP A 37 13.30 -1.33 -2.01
N ASP A 38 12.76 -1.06 -3.20
CA ASP A 38 11.35 -0.76 -3.42
C ASP A 38 10.55 -1.94 -4.00
N THR A 39 11.12 -3.15 -4.04
CA THR A 39 10.50 -4.35 -4.63
C THR A 39 9.09 -4.60 -4.08
N ARG A 40 8.90 -4.41 -2.77
CA ARG A 40 7.58 -4.58 -2.12
C ARG A 40 6.56 -3.53 -2.55
N ILE A 41 6.99 -2.30 -2.79
CA ILE A 41 6.12 -1.23 -3.31
C ILE A 41 5.67 -1.59 -4.73
N LYS A 42 6.62 -1.96 -5.60
CA LYS A 42 6.35 -2.38 -6.97
C LYS A 42 5.38 -3.56 -7.05
N ALA A 43 5.52 -4.54 -6.16
CA ALA A 43 4.64 -5.71 -6.11
C ALA A 43 3.16 -5.34 -5.86
N ALA A 44 2.88 -4.28 -5.10
CA ALA A 44 1.52 -3.84 -4.80
C ALA A 44 0.85 -3.07 -5.95
N LEU A 45 1.63 -2.54 -6.91
CA LEU A 45 1.12 -1.65 -7.97
C LEU A 45 0.03 -2.29 -8.81
N SER A 46 0.10 -3.59 -9.08
CA SER A 46 -0.92 -4.30 -9.87
C SER A 46 -2.32 -4.21 -9.26
N THR A 47 -2.42 -4.39 -7.93
CA THR A 47 -3.68 -4.29 -7.19
C THR A 47 -4.16 -2.85 -7.09
N ILE A 48 -3.25 -1.91 -6.82
CA ILE A 48 -3.56 -0.48 -6.71
C ILE A 48 -4.12 0.03 -8.05
N LYS A 49 -3.40 -0.22 -9.15
CA LYS A 49 -3.82 0.16 -10.51
C LYS A 49 -5.14 -0.49 -10.93
N TYR A 50 -5.37 -1.75 -10.54
CA TYR A 50 -6.65 -2.45 -10.80
C TYR A 50 -7.85 -1.74 -10.15
N LEU A 51 -7.69 -1.26 -8.91
CA LEU A 51 -8.75 -0.57 -8.17
C LEU A 51 -8.94 0.86 -8.70
N ILE A 52 -7.85 1.58 -8.97
CA ILE A 52 -7.89 2.93 -9.54
C ILE A 52 -8.58 2.93 -10.92
N SER A 53 -8.25 1.97 -11.80
CA SER A 53 -8.88 1.88 -13.13
C SER A 53 -10.38 1.58 -13.09
N ARG A 54 -10.90 1.13 -11.93
CA ARG A 54 -12.32 0.95 -11.65
C ARG A 54 -12.93 2.09 -10.86
N GLN A 55 -12.22 3.21 -10.77
CA GLN A 55 -12.67 4.44 -10.11
C GLN A 55 -12.95 4.26 -8.59
N ALA A 56 -12.27 3.31 -7.95
CA ALA A 56 -12.31 3.16 -6.51
C ALA A 56 -11.42 4.21 -5.82
N LYS A 57 -11.82 4.64 -4.62
CA LYS A 57 -11.02 5.48 -3.72
C LYS A 57 -10.17 4.58 -2.83
N VAL A 58 -8.91 4.38 -3.21
CA VAL A 58 -8.00 3.43 -2.54
C VAL A 58 -7.40 4.04 -1.28
N VAL A 59 -7.53 3.35 -0.14
CA VAL A 59 -6.88 3.70 1.14
C VAL A 59 -5.90 2.57 1.47
N LEU A 60 -4.61 2.88 1.49
CA LEU A 60 -3.56 1.91 1.77
C LEU A 60 -3.19 1.91 3.25
N MET A 61 -3.03 0.73 3.84
CA MET A 61 -2.47 0.58 5.17
C MET A 61 -1.32 -0.42 5.17
N SER A 62 -0.26 -0.08 5.89
CA SER A 62 0.89 -0.97 6.08
C SER A 62 1.53 -0.79 7.45
N HIS A 63 2.53 -1.62 7.71
CA HIS A 63 3.44 -1.49 8.83
C HIS A 63 4.84 -1.20 8.29
N LEU A 64 5.68 -0.57 9.10
CA LEU A 64 7.10 -0.38 8.83
C LEU A 64 7.88 -0.62 10.12
N GLY A 65 8.83 -1.55 10.07
CA GLY A 65 9.62 -1.95 11.23
C GLY A 65 8.77 -2.44 12.41
N ARG A 66 9.23 -2.15 13.63
CA ARG A 66 8.61 -2.61 14.88
C ARG A 66 8.51 -1.47 15.89
N PRO A 67 7.47 -0.61 15.79
CA PRO A 67 7.33 0.58 16.64
C PRO A 67 6.90 0.28 18.09
N LYS A 68 6.58 -0.98 18.43
CA LYS A 68 6.17 -1.42 19.77
C LYS A 68 5.02 -0.59 20.37
N GLY A 69 4.04 -0.23 19.54
CA GLY A 69 2.84 0.49 19.96
C GLY A 69 3.03 1.98 20.26
N LYS A 70 4.20 2.56 19.92
CA LYS A 70 4.48 3.99 20.07
C LYS A 70 4.73 4.65 18.72
N VAL A 71 4.58 5.97 18.66
CA VAL A 71 5.04 6.74 17.50
C VAL A 71 6.57 6.76 17.51
N VAL A 72 7.17 6.34 16.40
CA VAL A 72 8.62 6.37 16.17
C VAL A 72 8.84 7.10 14.86
N GLU A 73 9.36 8.33 14.92
CA GLU A 73 9.44 9.24 13.77
C GLU A 73 10.17 8.62 12.56
N LYS A 74 11.27 7.91 12.80
CA LYS A 74 12.01 7.19 11.74
C LYS A 74 11.27 6.02 11.09
N LEU A 75 10.13 5.58 11.63
CA LEU A 75 9.31 4.49 11.10
C LEU A 75 7.99 5.00 10.51
N ARG A 76 7.87 6.31 10.24
CA ARG A 76 6.73 6.83 9.49
C ARG A 76 6.77 6.38 8.03
N LEU A 77 5.61 6.38 7.40
CA LEU A 77 5.43 5.93 6.02
C LEU A 77 5.63 7.05 4.98
N ASP A 78 6.02 8.27 5.37
CA ASP A 78 6.22 9.39 4.46
C ASP A 78 7.17 9.06 3.29
N PRO A 79 8.33 8.40 3.49
CA PRO A 79 9.21 8.02 2.38
C PRO A 79 8.55 7.01 1.42
N VAL A 80 7.75 6.09 1.97
CA VAL A 80 6.99 5.10 1.19
C VAL A 80 5.92 5.78 0.35
N ALA A 81 5.19 6.75 0.93
CA ALA A 81 4.18 7.51 0.22
C ALA A 81 4.79 8.32 -0.93
N LYS A 82 5.94 8.97 -0.68
CA LYS A 82 6.70 9.69 -1.71
C LYS A 82 7.11 8.75 -2.84
N ARG A 83 7.78 7.63 -2.54
CA ARG A 83 8.22 6.68 -3.56
C ARG A 83 7.07 6.06 -4.35
N LEU A 84 5.91 5.82 -3.73
CA LEU A 84 4.73 5.31 -4.41
C LEU A 84 4.12 6.33 -5.40
N SER A 85 4.35 7.63 -5.17
CA SER A 85 3.79 8.72 -5.99
C SER A 85 4.62 9.07 -7.24
N GLU A 86 5.83 8.51 -7.35
CA GLU A 86 6.71 8.61 -8.52
C GLU A 86 6.22 7.74 -9.68
#